data_AF-A0A1F8G5M1-F1
#
_entry.id   AF-A0A1F8G5M1-F1
#
_cell.length_a   1.000
_cell.length_b   1.000
_cell.length_c   1.000
_cell.angle_alpha   90.00
_cell.angle_beta   90.00
_cell.angle_gamma   90.00
#
_symmetry.space_group_name_H-M   'P 1'
#
loop_
_entity.id
_entity.type
_entity.pdbx_description
1 polymer ?
#
loop_
_entity_poly.entity_id
_entity_poly.type
_entity_poly.pdbx_seq_one_letter_code
_entity_poly.pdbx_strand_id
1 'polypeptide(L)'
;MLADRLGMQKRISSSRESSGSGILLVIVDRKLRVAFLEQILRPSVVNVTTAMLKIKERYPEWKSMTTDNDILFSDHPVMAQKLGVTSYFCFPGHAWEKGSIENANKWIRRYIAKSSDISRYSKRFVRNLEEKMNRRIMKTLNYYRPGELLKQYRKRKQRLRAVES
;
A
#
# COMPACT_ATOMS: atom_id res chain seq x y z
N MET A 1 9.53 26.16 10.69
CA MET A 1 8.09 26.00 10.40
C MET A 1 7.86 25.87 8.90
N LEU A 2 7.82 24.65 8.32
CA LEU A 2 7.32 24.40 6.93
C LEU A 2 7.24 22.90 6.55
N ALA A 3 6.85 22.00 7.47
CA ALA A 3 6.79 20.56 7.15
C ALA A 3 5.54 19.80 7.61
N ASP A 4 4.50 20.49 8.10
CA ASP A 4 3.27 19.84 8.58
C ASP A 4 2.03 20.03 7.69
N ARG A 5 2.15 20.68 6.53
CA ARG A 5 1.03 20.90 5.60
C ARG A 5 1.18 20.18 4.26
N LEU A 6 1.30 18.85 4.24
CA LEU A 6 1.12 18.09 3.01
C LEU A 6 0.47 16.73 3.30
N GLY A 7 -0.81 16.61 2.93
CA GLY A 7 -1.64 15.45 3.11
C GLY A 7 -0.96 14.15 2.65
N MET A 8 -0.69 13.28 3.61
CA MET A 8 -0.59 11.85 3.32
C MET A 8 -1.96 11.43 2.81
N GLN A 9 -1.99 10.64 1.75
CA GLN A 9 -3.17 9.90 1.32
C GLN A 9 -2.60 8.69 0.55
N LYS A 10 -3.07 7.48 0.92
CA LYS A 10 -2.43 6.20 0.58
C LYS A 10 -3.47 5.31 -0.07
N ARG A 11 -3.22 4.81 -1.27
CA ARG A 11 -4.25 4.09 -2.04
C ARG A 11 -4.09 2.57 -1.88
N ILE A 12 -5.22 1.88 -1.69
CA ILE A 12 -5.32 0.43 -1.59
C ILE A 12 -6.07 -0.09 -2.82
N SER A 13 -5.64 -1.22 -3.38
CA SER A 13 -6.43 -1.95 -4.39
C SER A 13 -6.40 -3.45 -4.15
N SER A 14 -7.54 -4.12 -4.33
CA SER A 14 -7.68 -5.56 -4.53
C SER A 14 -7.90 -5.84 -6.01
N SER A 15 -7.16 -6.79 -6.61
CA SER A 15 -7.48 -7.28 -7.95
C SER A 15 -8.23 -8.61 -7.82
N ARG A 16 -9.56 -8.61 -7.99
CA ARG A 16 -10.37 -9.82 -8.23
C ARG A 16 -10.43 -10.06 -9.74
N GLU A 17 -9.85 -11.17 -10.21
CA GLU A 17 -10.08 -11.64 -11.58
C GLU A 17 -10.19 -13.17 -11.60
N SER A 18 -11.19 -13.64 -12.35
CA SER A 18 -11.83 -14.94 -12.36
C SER A 18 -10.88 -16.13 -12.57
N SER A 19 -11.21 -17.24 -11.89
CA SER A 19 -10.61 -18.59 -11.88
C SER A 19 -9.44 -18.89 -10.94
N GLY A 20 -8.91 -17.90 -10.20
CA GLY A 20 -7.90 -18.10 -9.16
C GLY A 20 -8.46 -17.92 -7.74
N SER A 21 -7.99 -18.71 -6.77
CA SER A 21 -8.39 -18.53 -5.36
C SER A 21 -7.50 -17.47 -4.71
N GLY A 22 -8.08 -16.31 -4.39
CA GLY A 22 -7.41 -15.27 -3.62
C GLY A 22 -7.05 -14.00 -4.40
N ILE A 23 -6.56 -13.01 -3.66
CA ILE A 23 -6.14 -11.69 -4.16
C ILE A 23 -4.78 -11.33 -3.57
N LEU A 24 -4.06 -10.44 -4.26
CA LEU A 24 -2.91 -9.75 -3.70
C LEU A 24 -3.34 -8.32 -3.33
N LEU A 25 -3.31 -8.01 -2.04
CA LEU A 25 -3.51 -6.66 -1.53
C LEU A 25 -2.24 -5.84 -1.78
N VAL A 26 -2.41 -4.71 -2.44
CA VAL A 26 -1.30 -3.79 -2.75
C VAL A 26 -1.60 -2.43 -2.13
N ILE A 27 -0.69 -1.95 -1.28
CA ILE A 27 -0.76 -0.63 -0.67
C ILE A 27 0.49 0.15 -1.04
N VAL A 28 0.32 1.38 -1.53
CA VAL A 28 1.45 2.23 -1.93
C VAL A 28 1.36 3.59 -1.26
N ASP A 29 2.45 4.00 -0.62
CA ASP A 29 2.59 5.37 -0.14
C ASP A 29 2.78 6.32 -1.33
N ARG A 30 1.94 7.35 -1.46
CA ARG A 30 2.00 8.26 -2.61
C ARG A 30 3.22 9.18 -2.62
N LYS A 31 3.85 9.43 -1.47
CA LYS A 31 5.00 10.35 -1.35
C LYS A 31 6.32 9.60 -1.48
N LEU A 32 6.54 8.59 -0.64
CA LEU A 32 7.73 7.77 -0.57
C LEU A 32 7.75 6.65 -1.61
N ARG A 33 6.60 6.35 -2.24
CA ARG A 33 6.42 5.25 -3.22
C ARG A 33 6.75 3.86 -2.68
N VAL A 34 6.83 3.72 -1.35
CA VAL A 34 7.02 2.42 -0.71
C VAL A 34 5.74 1.60 -0.89
N ALA A 35 5.90 0.35 -1.31
CA ALA A 35 4.83 -0.59 -1.52
C ALA A 35 4.83 -1.66 -0.42
N PHE A 36 3.63 -2.09 -0.03
CA PHE A 36 3.39 -3.20 0.88
C PHE A 36 2.42 -4.17 0.22
N LEU A 37 2.76 -5.45 0.30
CA LEU A 37 2.02 -6.55 -0.32
C LEU A 37 1.56 -7.53 0.76
N GLU A 38 0.32 -7.98 0.65
CA GLU A 38 -0.22 -9.09 1.45
C GLU A 38 -1.04 -10.01 0.58
N GLN A 39 -0.85 -11.32 0.76
CA GLN A 39 -1.59 -12.35 0.04
C GLN A 39 -2.84 -12.73 0.83
N ILE A 40 -3.99 -12.78 0.18
CA ILE A 40 -5.27 -13.12 0.80
C ILE A 40 -5.93 -14.24 -0.01
N LEU A 41 -5.82 -15.48 0.46
CA LEU A 41 -6.33 -16.67 -0.27
C LEU A 41 -7.85 -16.78 -0.25
N ARG A 42 -8.50 -16.20 0.78
CA ARG A 42 -9.96 -16.16 0.93
C ARG A 42 -10.40 -14.70 0.99
N PRO A 43 -10.73 -14.06 -0.14
CA PRO A 43 -11.05 -12.64 -0.16
C PRO A 43 -12.36 -12.36 0.58
N SER A 44 -12.26 -11.62 1.68
CA SER A 44 -13.40 -11.10 2.45
C SER A 44 -13.01 -9.77 3.08
N VAL A 45 -13.99 -8.94 3.41
CA VAL A 45 -13.80 -7.67 4.13
C VAL A 45 -12.96 -7.89 5.40
N VAL A 46 -13.24 -8.96 6.14
CA VAL A 46 -12.51 -9.34 7.36
C VAL A 46 -11.04 -9.66 7.05
N ASN A 47 -10.78 -10.53 6.08
CA ASN A 47 -9.40 -10.95 5.75
C ASN A 47 -8.57 -9.81 5.14
N VAL A 48 -9.22 -8.91 4.39
CA VAL A 48 -8.61 -7.65 3.92
C VAL A 48 -8.25 -6.76 5.09
N THR A 49 -9.17 -6.55 6.03
CA THR A 49 -8.90 -5.75 7.25
C THR A 49 -7.73 -6.33 8.05
N THR A 50 -7.68 -7.64 8.24
CA THR A 50 -6.57 -8.32 8.93
C THR A 50 -5.24 -8.13 8.19
N ALA A 51 -5.24 -8.22 6.85
CA ALA A 51 -4.04 -7.96 6.06
C ALA A 51 -3.58 -6.49 6.17
N MET A 52 -4.52 -5.53 6.19
CA MET A 52 -4.20 -4.12 6.38
C MET A 52 -3.62 -3.84 7.77
N LEU A 53 -4.10 -4.52 8.82
CA LEU A 53 -3.53 -4.42 10.17
C LEU A 53 -2.07 -4.90 10.21
N LYS A 54 -1.75 -6.02 9.54
CA LYS A 54 -0.35 -6.47 9.39
C LYS A 54 0.52 -5.45 8.69
N ILE A 55 -0.01 -4.79 7.65
CA ILE A 55 0.72 -3.70 6.97
C ILE A 55 0.88 -2.51 7.91
N LYS A 56 -0.14 -2.16 8.70
CA LYS A 56 -0.09 -1.07 9.68
C LYS A 56 0.96 -1.32 10.77
N GLU A 57 1.16 -2.56 11.22
CA GLU A 57 2.26 -2.93 12.11
C GLU A 57 3.64 -2.69 11.46
N ARG A 58 3.79 -3.06 10.18
CA ARG A 58 5.03 -2.80 9.41
C ARG A 58 5.21 -1.32 9.06
N TYR A 59 4.12 -0.56 9.02
CA TYR A 59 4.08 0.84 8.63
C TYR A 59 3.17 1.70 9.54
N PRO A 60 3.56 1.89 10.82
CA PRO A 60 2.74 2.61 11.80
C PRO A 60 2.48 4.07 11.41
N GLU A 61 3.31 4.64 10.54
CA GLU A 61 3.20 6.01 10.03
C GLU A 61 2.11 6.18 8.96
N TRP A 62 1.32 5.13 8.70
CA TRP A 62 0.06 5.22 7.99
C TRP A 62 -0.94 6.13 8.69
N LYS A 63 -1.24 7.28 8.09
CA LYS A 63 -2.19 8.27 8.62
C LYS A 63 -3.56 8.25 7.95
N SER A 64 -3.60 7.96 6.65
CA SER A 64 -4.84 8.03 5.87
C SER A 64 -4.80 7.09 4.69
N MET A 65 -5.97 6.72 4.19
CA MET A 65 -6.12 5.86 3.04
C MET A 65 -7.17 6.37 2.05
N THR A 66 -7.06 5.92 0.81
CA THR A 66 -8.06 6.09 -0.24
C THR A 66 -8.35 4.75 -0.86
N THR A 67 -9.59 4.35 -0.81
CA THR A 67 -10.08 3.12 -1.42
C THR A 67 -10.88 3.45 -2.67
N ASP A 68 -10.97 2.49 -3.59
CA ASP A 68 -11.99 2.50 -4.62
C ASP A 68 -13.26 1.80 -4.14
N ASN A 69 -14.27 1.78 -5.01
CA ASN A 69 -15.60 1.21 -4.75
C ASN A 69 -15.60 -0.32 -4.85
N ASP A 70 -14.47 -0.99 -4.61
CA ASP A 70 -14.43 -2.45 -4.58
C ASP A 70 -15.27 -2.93 -3.38
N ILE A 71 -16.06 -3.98 -3.60
CA ILE A 71 -16.91 -4.61 -2.58
C ILE A 71 -16.09 -5.09 -1.38
N LEU A 72 -14.80 -5.40 -1.58
CA LEU A 72 -13.91 -5.76 -0.49
C LEU A 72 -13.54 -4.60 0.43
N PHE A 73 -13.84 -3.36 0.04
CA PHE A 73 -13.73 -2.13 0.84
C PHE A 73 -15.09 -1.49 1.14
N SER A 74 -16.19 -2.25 1.07
CA SER A 74 -17.53 -1.75 1.39
C SER A 74 -17.57 -1.06 2.76
N ASP A 75 -16.93 -1.67 3.75
CA ASP A 75 -16.93 -1.21 5.14
C ASP A 75 -15.69 -0.36 5.46
N HIS A 76 -15.18 0.39 4.48
CA HIS A 76 -13.99 1.22 4.64
C HIS A 76 -14.02 2.18 5.85
N PRO A 77 -15.15 2.74 6.34
CA PRO A 77 -15.14 3.56 7.54
C PRO A 77 -14.77 2.75 8.80
N VAL A 78 -15.30 1.53 8.92
CA VAL A 78 -14.99 0.62 10.03
C VAL A 78 -13.54 0.14 9.94
N MET A 79 -13.05 -0.15 8.73
CA MET A 79 -11.63 -0.48 8.53
C MET A 79 -10.73 0.67 8.96
N ALA A 80 -11.07 1.91 8.59
CA ALA A 80 -10.32 3.11 8.92
C ALA A 80 -10.19 3.30 10.43
N GLN A 81 -11.31 3.13 11.14
CA GLN A 81 -11.37 3.18 12.59
C GLN A 81 -10.44 2.14 13.23
N LYS A 82 -10.53 0.87 12.79
CA LYS A 82 -9.66 -0.21 13.28
C LYS A 82 -8.17 0.05 13.02
N LEU A 83 -7.84 0.68 11.90
CA LEU A 83 -6.47 1.02 11.53
C LEU A 83 -5.96 2.30 12.19
N GLY A 84 -6.83 3.09 12.82
CA GLY A 84 -6.49 4.43 13.32
C GLY A 84 -6.03 5.37 12.20
N VAL A 85 -6.70 5.33 11.04
CA VAL A 85 -6.38 6.15 9.87
C VAL A 85 -7.63 6.86 9.35
N THR A 86 -7.45 8.02 8.71
CA THR A 86 -8.53 8.71 8.00
C THR A 86 -8.81 8.01 6.67
N SER A 87 -10.07 7.72 6.35
CA SER A 87 -10.43 7.20 5.02
C SER A 87 -10.96 8.31 4.11
N TYR A 88 -10.61 8.22 2.84
CA TYR A 88 -11.12 9.05 1.76
C TYR A 88 -11.65 8.13 0.65
N PHE A 89 -12.65 8.60 -0.08
CA PHE A 89 -13.22 7.86 -1.19
C PHE A 89 -12.79 8.49 -2.52
N CYS A 90 -12.43 7.68 -3.51
CA CYS A 90 -12.20 8.19 -4.85
C CYS A 90 -13.53 8.64 -5.46
N PHE A 91 -13.62 9.90 -5.88
CA PHE A 91 -14.77 10.36 -6.65
C PHE A 91 -14.79 9.69 -8.04
N PRO A 92 -15.97 9.34 -8.58
CA PRO A 92 -16.09 8.84 -9.95
C PRO A 92 -15.45 9.82 -10.95
N GLY A 93 -14.59 9.33 -11.86
CA GLY A 93 -13.91 10.17 -12.87
C GLY A 93 -12.52 10.69 -12.50
N HIS A 94 -12.03 10.48 -11.28
CA HIS A 94 -10.73 10.99 -10.83
C HIS A 94 -9.57 10.01 -11.06
N ALA A 95 -9.31 9.67 -12.34
CA ALA A 95 -8.28 8.70 -12.73
C ALA A 95 -6.86 9.09 -12.27
N TRP A 96 -6.56 10.38 -12.09
CA TRP A 96 -5.23 10.82 -11.63
C TRP A 96 -4.90 10.39 -10.19
N GLU A 97 -5.91 10.13 -9.36
CA GLU A 97 -5.72 9.56 -8.02
C GLU A 97 -5.18 8.12 -8.09
N LYS A 98 -5.26 7.49 -9.27
CA LYS A 98 -4.97 6.09 -9.52
C LYS A 98 -3.59 5.79 -10.08
N GLY A 99 -2.88 6.76 -10.64
CA GLY A 99 -1.63 6.52 -11.37
C GLY A 99 -0.54 5.79 -10.57
N SER A 100 -0.48 6.02 -9.25
CA SER A 100 0.52 5.40 -8.37
C SER A 100 0.35 3.89 -8.25
N ILE A 101 -0.89 3.45 -8.03
CA ILE A 101 -1.22 2.04 -7.84
C ILE A 101 -1.28 1.32 -9.20
N GLU A 102 -1.72 2.00 -10.26
CA GLU A 102 -1.68 1.45 -11.62
C GLU A 102 -0.25 1.15 -12.06
N ASN A 103 0.71 2.03 -11.76
CA ASN A 103 2.12 1.78 -12.03
C ASN A 103 2.66 0.62 -11.19
N ALA A 104 2.27 0.52 -9.92
CA ALA A 104 2.63 -0.62 -9.07
C ALA A 104 2.08 -1.94 -9.63
N ASN A 105 0.81 -1.97 -10.02
CA ASN A 105 0.14 -3.13 -10.62
C ASN A 105 0.79 -3.52 -11.95
N LYS A 106 1.11 -2.57 -12.83
CA LYS A 106 1.86 -2.82 -14.08
C LYS A 106 3.22 -3.46 -13.81
N TRP A 107 3.88 -3.08 -12.71
CA TRP A 107 5.17 -3.65 -12.35
C TRP A 107 5.04 -5.07 -11.75
N ILE A 108 4.07 -5.29 -10.86
CA ILE A 108 3.74 -6.61 -10.30
C ILE A 108 3.40 -7.59 -11.42
N ARG A 109 2.70 -7.14 -12.47
CA ARG A 109 2.32 -7.94 -13.64
C ARG A 109 3.48 -8.53 -14.43
N ARG A 110 4.71 -8.07 -14.20
CA ARG A 110 5.93 -8.69 -14.78
C ARG A 110 6.31 -10.00 -14.09
N TYR A 111 5.76 -10.27 -12.90
CA TYR A 111 6.09 -11.43 -12.06
C TYR A 111 4.86 -12.28 -11.74
N ILE A 112 3.69 -11.67 -11.69
CA ILE A 112 2.41 -12.33 -11.46
C ILE A 112 1.53 -11.99 -12.65
N ALA A 113 1.33 -12.95 -13.56
CA ALA A 113 0.49 -12.73 -14.74
C ALA A 113 -0.94 -12.34 -14.33
N LYS A 114 -1.61 -11.57 -15.19
CA LYS A 114 -3.03 -11.24 -15.02
C LYS A 114 -3.85 -12.53 -14.85
N SER A 115 -4.84 -12.52 -13.96
CA SER A 115 -5.69 -13.70 -13.66
C SER A 115 -4.93 -14.95 -13.15
N SER A 116 -3.70 -14.80 -12.65
CA SER A 116 -3.01 -15.93 -12.00
C SER A 116 -3.73 -16.35 -10.72
N ASP A 117 -3.79 -17.66 -10.47
CA ASP A 117 -4.14 -18.16 -9.14
C ASP A 117 -3.09 -17.73 -8.11
N ILE A 118 -3.50 -16.81 -7.25
CA ILE A 118 -2.63 -16.22 -6.24
C ILE A 118 -2.13 -17.29 -5.27
N SER A 119 -2.87 -18.36 -5.03
CA SER A 119 -2.50 -19.45 -4.10
C SER A 119 -1.16 -20.12 -4.45
N ARG A 120 -0.78 -20.10 -5.73
CA ARG A 120 0.45 -20.73 -6.26
C ARG A 120 1.72 -19.98 -5.86
N TYR A 121 1.60 -18.72 -5.43
CA TYR A 121 2.75 -17.92 -5.01
C TYR A 121 2.97 -18.04 -3.51
N SER A 122 4.18 -18.41 -3.10
CA SER A 122 4.51 -18.51 -1.67
C SER A 122 4.56 -17.13 -1.01
N LYS A 123 4.32 -17.07 0.30
CA LYS A 123 4.53 -15.85 1.10
C LYS A 123 5.95 -15.29 0.93
N ARG A 124 6.95 -16.17 0.80
CA ARG A 124 8.36 -15.78 0.55
C ARG A 124 8.51 -15.10 -0.81
N PHE A 125 7.86 -15.61 -1.85
CA PHE A 125 7.85 -14.97 -3.16
C PHE A 125 7.24 -13.56 -3.08
N VAL A 126 6.07 -13.41 -2.43
CA VAL A 126 5.40 -12.12 -2.28
C VAL A 126 6.28 -11.12 -1.52
N ARG A 127 6.95 -11.56 -0.44
CA ARG A 127 7.89 -10.72 0.30
C ARG A 127 9.09 -10.31 -0.54
N ASN A 128 9.69 -11.24 -1.29
CA ASN A 128 10.79 -10.93 -2.20
C ASN A 128 10.36 -9.92 -3.28
N LEU A 129 9.13 -10.04 -3.78
CA LEU A 129 8.56 -9.11 -4.75
C LEU A 129 8.40 -7.72 -4.14
N GLU A 130 7.87 -7.61 -2.93
CA GLU A 130 7.76 -6.35 -2.17
C GLU A 130 9.13 -5.69 -1.97
N GLU A 131 10.13 -6.45 -1.51
CA GLU A 131 11.50 -5.97 -1.34
C GLU A 131 12.12 -5.52 -2.67
N LYS A 132 11.83 -6.23 -3.76
CA LYS A 132 12.29 -5.85 -5.09
C LYS A 132 11.63 -4.54 -5.54
N MET A 133 10.33 -4.33 -5.29
CA MET A 133 9.65 -3.05 -5.55
C MET A 133 10.32 -1.90 -4.80
N ASN A 134 10.60 -2.11 -3.51
CA ASN A 134 11.13 -1.07 -2.62
C ASN A 134 12.61 -0.78 -2.81
N ARG A 135 13.35 -1.62 -3.56
CA ARG A 135 14.75 -1.39 -3.97
C ARG A 135 14.91 -0.73 -5.33
N ARG A 136 13.82 -0.43 -6.03
CA ARG A 136 13.90 0.22 -7.35
C ARG A 136 14.34 1.67 -7.23
N ILE A 137 15.28 2.07 -8.07
CA ILE A 137 15.60 3.47 -8.30
C ILE A 137 14.45 4.11 -9.07
N MET A 138 13.93 5.24 -8.59
CA MET A 138 12.79 5.93 -9.22
C MET A 138 13.16 7.37 -9.55
N LYS A 139 13.03 7.77 -10.82
CA LYS A 139 13.28 9.16 -11.27
C LYS A 139 12.40 10.18 -10.52
N THR A 140 11.14 9.83 -10.23
CA THR A 140 10.20 10.66 -9.45
C THR A 140 10.61 10.88 -8.00
N LEU A 141 11.59 10.11 -7.53
CA LEU A 141 12.19 10.22 -6.20
C LEU A 141 13.63 10.69 -6.29
N ASN A 142 14.01 11.49 -7.31
CA ASN A 142 15.38 11.94 -7.53
C ASN A 142 16.40 10.78 -7.51
N TYR A 143 16.03 9.67 -8.16
CA TYR A 143 16.85 8.45 -8.26
C TYR A 143 17.13 7.74 -6.92
N TYR A 144 16.38 8.05 -5.86
CA TYR A 144 16.38 7.28 -4.63
C TYR A 144 15.48 6.03 -4.71
N ARG A 145 15.74 5.09 -3.79
CA ARG A 145 14.91 3.89 -3.61
C ARG A 145 13.82 4.14 -2.56
N PRO A 146 12.57 3.70 -2.77
CA PRO A 146 11.49 3.88 -1.80
C PRO A 146 11.83 3.39 -0.38
N GLY A 147 12.46 2.23 -0.27
CA GLY A 147 12.85 1.65 1.02
C GLY A 147 13.93 2.46 1.75
N GLU A 148 14.81 3.13 1.02
CA GLU A 148 15.84 4.01 1.60
C GLU A 148 15.20 5.30 2.13
N LEU A 149 14.31 5.91 1.35
CA LEU A 149 13.58 7.09 1.77
C LEU A 149 12.71 6.82 3.00
N LEU A 150 12.07 5.65 3.09
CA LEU A 150 11.32 5.25 4.28
C LEU A 150 12.25 5.15 5.51
N LYS A 151 13.42 4.53 5.36
CA LYS A 151 14.42 4.45 6.44
C LYS A 151 14.88 5.83 6.88
N GLN A 152 15.17 6.72 5.95
CA GLN A 152 15.57 8.11 6.25
C GLN A 152 14.44 8.88 6.95
N TYR A 153 13.20 8.74 6.48
CA TYR A 153 12.02 9.34 7.11
C TYR A 153 11.88 8.90 8.57
N ARG A 154 12.03 7.60 8.85
CA ARG A 154 12.00 7.03 10.21
C ARG A 154 13.11 7.60 11.09
N LYS A 155 14.35 7.61 10.61
CA LYS A 155 15.51 8.18 11.33
C LYS A 155 15.30 9.65 11.67
N ARG A 156 14.81 10.45 10.72
CA ARG A 156 14.55 11.88 10.95
C ARG A 156 13.49 12.08 12.02
N LYS A 157 12.41 11.30 12.00
CA LYS A 157 11.34 11.40 13.00
C LYS A 157 11.80 10.98 14.40
N GLN A 158 12.67 9.97 14.49
CA GLN A 158 13.29 9.57 15.77
C GLN A 158 14.17 10.68 16.33
N ARG A 159 15.00 11.31 15.49
CA ARG A 159 15.85 12.44 15.89
C ARG A 159 15.03 13.63 16.39
N LEU A 160 13.97 14.00 15.68
CA LEU A 160 13.10 15.11 16.10
C LEU A 160 12.48 14.87 17.48
N ARG A 161 11.98 13.64 17.72
CA ARG A 161 11.45 13.26 19.03
C ARG A 161 12.49 13.37 20.13
N ALA A 162 13.73 12.94 19.87
CA ALA A 162 14.82 12.99 20.84
C ALA A 162 15.29 14.42 21.16
N VAL A 163 14.99 15.41 20.31
CA VAL A 163 15.27 16.83 20.57
C VAL A 163 14.13 17.51 21.34
N GLU A 164 12.91 16.98 21.22
CA GLU A 164 11.71 17.48 21.91
C GLU A 164 11.47 16.80 23.28
N SER A 165 12.31 15.82 23.66
CA SER A 165 12.27 15.10 24.95
C SER A 165 13.34 15.62 25.88
#